data_AF-A0A2N1KHU5-F1
#
_entry.id   AF-A0A2N1KHU5-F1
#
_cell.length_a   1.000
_cell.length_b   1.000
_cell.length_c   1.000
_cell.angle_alpha   90.00
_cell.angle_beta   90.00
_cell.angle_gamma   90.00
#
_symmetry.space_group_name_H-M   'P 1'
#
loop_
_entity.id
_entity.type
_entity.pdbx_description
1 polymer ?
#
loop_
_entity_poly.entity_id
_entity_poly.type
_entity_poly.pdbx_seq_one_letter_code
_entity_poly.pdbx_strand_id
1 'polypeptide(L)' 'MPRPANEQINDLIGFIIPLGYGAMGFYLIDSAPTFAASGILSEPVAQLLGGLFIGYSLLKIYWAYRRWLRNQKEQ' A
#
# COMPACT_ATOMS: atom_id res chain seq x y z
N MET A 1 24.40 15.15 12.22
CA MET A 1 23.32 16.17 12.19
C MET A 1 21.99 15.44 12.09
N PRO A 2 20.93 15.83 12.82
CA PRO A 2 19.60 15.23 12.64
C PRO A 2 19.11 15.42 11.21
N ARG A 3 18.46 14.41 10.62
CA ARG A 3 17.92 14.51 9.25
C ARG A 3 16.91 15.65 9.18
N PRO A 4 16.95 16.49 8.14
CA PRO A 4 16.05 17.64 8.03
C PRO A 4 14.58 17.19 7.98
N ALA A 5 13.69 17.98 8.57
CA ALA A 5 12.30 17.60 8.80
C ALA A 5 11.52 17.27 7.51
N ASN A 6 11.89 17.87 6.39
CA ASN A 6 11.34 17.58 5.06
C ASN A 6 11.57 16.13 4.62
N GLU A 7 12.74 15.55 4.91
CA GLU A 7 13.06 14.15 4.59
C GLU A 7 12.24 13.20 5.46
N GLN A 8 12.05 13.53 6.75
CA GLN A 8 11.25 12.73 7.67
C GLN A 8 9.76 12.68 7.25
N ILE A 9 9.20 13.81 6.81
CA ILE A 9 7.83 13.88 6.29
C ILE A 9 7.70 13.07 5.00
N ASN A 10 8.67 13.17 4.09
CA ASN A 10 8.65 12.41 2.83
C ASN A 10 8.75 10.89 3.08
N ASP A 11 9.58 10.47 4.02
CA ASP A 11 9.66 9.07 4.45
C ASP A 11 8.32 8.60 5.05
N LEU A 12 7.68 9.42 5.90
CA LEU A 12 6.38 9.11 6.49
C LEU A 12 5.28 8.98 5.42
N ILE A 13 5.20 9.91 4.47
CA ILE A 13 4.27 9.85 3.33
C ILE A 13 4.55 8.59 2.49
N GLY A 14 5.83 8.26 2.30
CA GLY A 14 6.29 7.04 1.63
C GLY A 14 5.83 5.74 2.30
N PHE A 15 5.50 5.77 3.59
CA PHE A 15 4.91 4.64 4.32
C PHE A 15 3.38 4.68 4.37
N ILE A 16 2.77 5.84 4.58
CA ILE A 16 1.31 5.98 4.72
C ILE A 16 0.60 5.64 3.42
N ILE A 17 1.09 6.13 2.27
CA ILE A 17 0.44 5.90 0.97
C ILE A 17 0.32 4.40 0.65
N PRO A 18 1.39 3.59 0.77
CA PRO A 18 1.26 2.14 0.63
C PRO A 18 0.23 1.50 1.55
N LEU A 19 0.17 1.90 2.82
CA LEU A 19 -0.81 1.36 3.75
C LEU A 19 -2.25 1.68 3.31
N GLY A 20 -2.48 2.89 2.78
CA GLY A 20 -3.75 3.28 2.17
C GLY A 20 -4.16 2.36 1.02
N TYR A 21 -3.23 2.00 0.14
CA TYR A 21 -3.49 1.01 -0.92
C TYR A 21 -3.83 -0.38 -0.37
N GLY A 22 -3.15 -0.81 0.71
CA GLY A 22 -3.46 -2.07 1.37
C GLY A 22 -4.88 -2.10 1.94
N ALA A 23 -5.29 -1.01 2.61
CA ALA A 23 -6.64 -0.85 3.14
C ALA A 23 -7.70 -0.84 2.03
N MET A 24 -7.44 -0.13 0.93
CA MET A 24 -8.33 -0.13 -0.24
C MET A 24 -8.48 -1.52 -0.85
N GLY A 25 -7.37 -2.26 -0.96
CA GLY A 25 -7.40 -3.61 -1.48
C GLY A 25 -8.18 -4.59 -0.60
N PHE A 26 -8.02 -4.48 0.73
CA PHE A 26 -8.83 -5.22 1.69
C PHE A 26 -10.32 -4.88 1.56
N TYR A 27 -10.66 -3.59 1.50
CA TYR A 27 -12.04 -3.13 1.34
C TYR A 27 -12.69 -3.66 0.05
N LEU A 28 -11.95 -3.69 -1.06
CA LEU A 28 -12.44 -4.24 -2.33
C LEU A 28 -12.76 -5.74 -2.25
N ILE A 29 -11.93 -6.52 -1.56
CA ILE A 29 -12.15 -7.95 -1.35
C ILE A 29 -13.35 -8.18 -0.43
N ASP A 30 -13.40 -7.48 0.70
CA ASP A 30 -14.48 -7.61 1.70
C ASP A 30 -15.84 -7.19 1.12
N SER A 31 -15.87 -6.13 0.32
CA SER A 31 -17.08 -5.63 -0.32
C SER A 31 -17.42 -6.32 -1.65
N ALA A 32 -16.63 -7.32 -2.08
CA ALA A 32 -16.81 -7.98 -3.38
C ALA A 32 -18.23 -8.59 -3.57
N PRO A 33 -18.84 -9.26 -2.57
CA PRO A 33 -20.22 -9.75 -2.69
C PRO A 33 -21.24 -8.63 -2.86
N THR A 34 -21.05 -7.51 -2.14
CA THR A 34 -21.92 -6.33 -2.22
C THR A 34 -21.82 -5.67 -3.60
N PHE A 35 -20.62 -5.55 -4.17
CA PHE A 35 -20.43 -5.02 -5.52
C PHE A 35 -21.08 -5.92 -6.59
N ALA A 36 -20.98 -7.24 -6.42
CA ALA A 36 -21.64 -8.20 -7.31
C ALA A 36 -23.16 -8.10 -7.23
N ALA A 37 -23.74 -8.01 -6.03
CA ALA A 37 -25.17 -7.86 -5.82
C ALA A 37 -25.73 -6.54 -6.40
N SER A 38 -24.94 -5.47 -6.35
CA SER A 38 -25.29 -4.16 -6.91
C SER A 38 -25.04 -4.03 -8.43
N GLY A 39 -24.44 -5.03 -9.06
CA GLY A 39 -24.11 -5.00 -10.49
C GLY A 39 -22.98 -4.04 -10.87
N ILE A 40 -22.24 -3.49 -9.89
CA ILE A 40 -21.11 -2.58 -10.14
C ILE A 40 -19.92 -3.34 -10.74
N LEU A 41 -19.58 -4.49 -10.16
CA LEU A 41 -18.44 -5.31 -10.57
C LEU A 41 -18.71 -6.77 -10.22
N SER A 42 -18.18 -7.73 -10.99
CA SER A 42 -18.24 -9.13 -10.58
C SER A 42 -17.29 -9.43 -9.42
N GLU A 43 -17.67 -10.38 -8.57
CA GLU A 43 -16.88 -10.77 -7.39
C GLU A 43 -15.43 -11.16 -7.73
N PRO A 44 -15.14 -11.95 -8.78
CA PRO A 44 -13.76 -12.30 -9.14
C PRO A 44 -12.93 -11.07 -9.54
N VAL A 45 -13.53 -10.09 -10.21
CA VAL A 45 -12.83 -8.88 -10.63
C VAL A 45 -12.53 -8.00 -9.40
N ALA A 46 -13.47 -7.89 -8.45
CA ALA A 46 -13.26 -7.11 -7.24
C ALA A 46 -12.14 -7.71 -6.37
N GLN A 47 -12.12 -9.04 -6.24
CA GLN A 47 -11.06 -9.76 -5.54
C GLN A 47 -9.70 -9.60 -6.25
N LEU A 48 -9.66 -9.70 -7.59
CA LEU A 48 -8.43 -9.50 -8.37
C LEU A 48 -7.88 -8.08 -8.17
N LEU A 49 -8.73 -7.06 -8.29
CA LEU A 49 -8.33 -5.67 -8.07
C LEU A 49 -7.84 -5.46 -6.64
N GLY A 50 -8.56 -5.97 -5.65
CA GLY A 50 -8.15 -5.88 -4.26
C GLY A 50 -6.81 -6.55 -3.99
N GLY A 51 -6.58 -7.73 -4.58
CA GLY A 51 -5.30 -8.43 -4.54
C GLY A 51 -4.16 -7.62 -5.17
N LEU A 52 -4.40 -6.95 -6.30
CA LEU A 52 -3.41 -6.07 -6.94
C LEU A 52 -3.06 -4.87 -6.04
N PHE A 53 -4.04 -4.26 -5.39
CA PHE A 53 -3.82 -3.16 -4.44
C PHE A 53 -2.98 -3.61 -3.23
N ILE A 54 -3.29 -4.77 -2.65
CA ILE A 54 -2.51 -5.35 -1.54
C ILE A 54 -1.09 -5.68 -2.02
N GLY A 55 -0.94 -6.34 -3.16
CA GLY A 55 0.37 -6.69 -3.72
C GLY A 55 1.24 -5.46 -3.97
N TYR A 56 0.67 -4.39 -4.51
CA TYR A 56 1.35 -3.11 -4.71
C TYR A 56 1.78 -2.47 -3.39
N SER A 57 0.90 -2.48 -2.38
CA SER A 57 1.18 -1.98 -1.02
C SER A 57 2.40 -2.69 -0.42
N LEU A 58 2.38 -4.02 -0.43
CA LEU A 58 3.48 -4.84 0.10
C LEU A 58 4.79 -4.58 -0.64
N LEU A 59 4.75 -4.46 -1.97
CA LEU A 59 5.92 -4.13 -2.76
C LEU A 59 6.50 -2.78 -2.30
N LYS A 60 5.68 -1.73 -2.18
CA LYS A 60 6.17 -0.42 -1.73
C LYS A 60 6.76 -0.45 -0.33
N ILE A 61 6.12 -1.15 0.61
CA ILE A 61 6.65 -1.33 1.97
C ILE A 61 8.00 -2.03 1.94
N TYR A 62 8.14 -3.09 1.14
CA TYR A 62 9.42 -3.78 0.97
C TYR A 62 10.52 -2.86 0.42
N TRP A 63 10.20 -2.02 -0.57
CA TRP A 63 11.15 -1.05 -1.11
C TRP A 63 11.54 0.02 -0.09
N ALA A 64 10.59 0.55 0.68
CA ALA A 64 10.85 1.49 1.76
C ALA A 64 11.78 0.88 2.83
N TYR A 65 11.50 -0.36 3.24
CA TYR A 65 12.34 -1.11 4.17
C TYR A 65 13.76 -1.37 3.62
N ARG A 66 13.89 -1.78 2.36
CA ARG A 66 15.19 -1.98 1.70
C ARG A 66 15.98 -0.68 1.61
N ARG A 67 15.33 0.45 1.30
CA ARG A 67 15.96 1.77 1.28
C ARG A 67 16.46 2.15 2.69
N TRP A 68 15.64 1.94 3.71
CA TRP A 68 16.02 2.19 5.10
C TRP A 68 17.25 1.38 5.52
N LEU A 69 17.32 0.09 5.18
CA LEU A 69 18.50 -0.75 5.44
C LEU A 69 19.77 -0.25 4.75
N ARG A 70 19.67 0.25 3.51
CA ARG A 70 20.84 0.81 2.80
C ARG A 70 21.35 2.08 3.49
N ASN A 71 20.43 2.96 3.89
CA ASN A 71 20.78 4.21 4.56
C ASN A 71 21.46 4.01 5.93
N GLN A 72 21.33 2.82 6.55
CA GLN A 72 22.08 2.47 7.76
C GLN A 72 23.52 2.01 7.51
N LYS A 73 23.86 1.59 6.29
CA LYS A 73 25.21 1.09 5.94
C LYS A 73 26.15 2.18 5.46
N GLU A 74 25.60 3.32 5.05
CA GLU A 74 26.35 4.50 4.59
C GLU A 74 26.64 5.49 5.74
N GLN A 75 26.11 5.23 6.94
CA GLN A 75 26.42 5.93 8.19
C GLN A 75 27.40 5.11 9.04
#